data_AF-A0A0S3S9X9-F1
#
_entry.id   AF-A0A0S3S9X9-F1
#
_cell.length_a   1.000
_cell.length_b   1.000
_cell.length_c   1.000
_cell.angle_alpha   90.00
_cell.angle_beta   90.00
_cell.angle_gamma   90.00
#
_symmetry.space_group_name_H-M   'P 1'
#
loop_
_entity.id
_entity.type
_entity.pdbx_description
1 polymer ?
#
loop_
_entity_poly.entity_id
_entity_poly.type
_entity_poly.pdbx_seq_one_letter_code
_entity_poly.pdbx_strand_id
1 'polypeptide(L)'
;MDIGAPHLFDNGTGKNNIQVVVDKGKVVEISGPWKQQRDSKAHDWRCGHWWEHGYVRRLQMPEDADWKNIEAYIHYDIYLEIRIPKSKQGRDLPQGKDVA
;
A
#
# COMPACT_ATOMS: atom_id res chain seq x y z
N MET A 1 -11.66 9.81 18.94
CA MET A 1 -10.67 8.96 18.24
C MET A 1 -10.67 9.45 16.81
N ASP A 2 -9.66 10.23 16.45
CA ASP A 2 -9.52 10.77 15.10
C ASP A 2 -8.82 9.69 14.27
N ILE A 3 -9.57 8.99 13.41
CA ILE A 3 -8.99 8.06 12.45
C ILE A 3 -8.54 8.94 11.30
N GLY A 4 -7.31 9.47 11.40
CA GLY A 4 -6.69 10.25 10.34
C GLY A 4 -6.89 9.53 9.01
N ALA A 5 -7.46 10.25 8.03
CA ALA A 5 -7.85 9.67 6.76
C ALA A 5 -6.67 8.87 6.16
N PRO A 6 -6.90 7.61 5.73
CA PRO A 6 -5.86 6.87 5.03
C PRO A 6 -5.37 7.71 3.86
N HIS A 7 -4.05 7.76 3.64
CA HIS A 7 -3.50 8.36 2.43
C HIS A 7 -3.93 7.49 1.26
N LEU A 8 -5.10 7.80 0.69
CA LEU A 8 -5.67 7.12 -0.45
C LEU A 8 -4.96 7.62 -1.69
N PHE A 9 -4.16 6.75 -2.30
CA PHE A 9 -3.66 6.98 -3.65
C PHE A 9 -4.76 6.51 -4.62
N ASP A 10 -5.63 7.42 -5.05
CA ASP A 10 -6.60 7.18 -6.12
C ASP A 10 -5.99 7.64 -7.46
N ASN A 11 -6.04 6.77 -8.47
CA ASN A 11 -5.45 7.03 -9.78
C ASN A 11 -6.28 8.01 -10.63
N GLY A 12 -7.49 8.43 -10.21
CA GLY A 12 -8.27 9.51 -10.83
C GLY A 12 -8.68 9.30 -12.32
N THR A 13 -8.23 8.22 -12.95
CA THR A 13 -8.39 7.90 -14.38
C THR A 13 -9.47 6.83 -14.63
N GLY A 14 -10.12 6.34 -13.58
CA GLY A 14 -11.28 5.44 -13.64
C GLY A 14 -11.01 4.05 -14.23
N LYS A 15 -9.79 3.76 -14.69
CA LYS A 15 -9.41 2.47 -15.29
C LYS A 15 -8.79 1.51 -14.27
N ASN A 16 -8.21 2.00 -13.19
CA ASN A 16 -7.53 1.15 -12.20
C ASN A 16 -7.99 1.52 -10.80
N ASN A 17 -8.89 0.70 -10.23
CA ASN A 17 -9.43 0.87 -8.89
C ASN A 17 -8.50 0.26 -7.83
N ILE A 18 -7.20 0.59 -7.91
CA ILE A 18 -6.21 0.13 -6.93
C ILE A 18 -6.21 1.13 -5.79
N GLN A 19 -6.29 0.63 -4.57
CA GLN A 19 -6.16 1.41 -3.35
C GLN A 19 -4.87 0.99 -2.64
N VAL A 20 -4.04 1.98 -2.30
CA VAL A 20 -2.86 1.78 -1.45
C VAL A 20 -3.10 2.55 -0.15
N VAL A 21 -2.96 1.86 0.98
CA VAL A 21 -3.17 2.42 2.33
C VAL A 21 -1.99 2.09 3.22
N VAL A 22 -1.58 3.06 4.03
CA VAL A 22 -0.55 2.89 5.06
C VAL A 22 -1.23 2.80 6.43
N ASP A 23 -1.26 1.62 7.03
CA ASP A 23 -1.82 1.41 8.38
C ASP A 23 -0.78 1.75 9.44
N LYS A 24 -0.93 2.93 10.05
CA LYS A 24 -0.14 3.41 11.20
C LYS A 24 1.38 3.29 11.02
N GLY A 25 1.85 3.39 9.78
CA GLY A 25 3.26 3.24 9.42
C GLY A 25 3.84 1.82 9.56
N LYS A 26 3.00 0.79 9.78
CA LYS A 26 3.44 -0.60 9.99
C LYS A 26 3.20 -1.50 8.79
N VAL A 27 2.11 -1.27 8.06
CA VAL A 27 1.70 -2.12 6.94
C VAL A 27 1.31 -1.24 5.76
N VAL A 28 1.82 -1.59 4.58
CA VAL A 28 1.25 -1.13 3.31
C VAL A 28 0.25 -2.17 2.85
N GLU A 29 -1.01 -1.77 2.77
CA GLU A 29 -2.09 -2.56 2.20
C GLU A 29 -2.35 -2.11 0.76
N ILE A 30 -2.41 -3.08 -0.14
CA ILE A 30 -2.71 -2.91 -1.56
C ILE A 30 -3.97 -3.70 -1.83
N SER A 31 -5.03 -3.04 -2.25
CA SER A 31 -6.31 -3.68 -2.52
C SER A 31 -6.94 -3.19 -3.82
N GLY A 32 -7.84 -3.99 -4.37
CA GLY A 32 -8.58 -3.61 -5.56
C GLY A 32 -9.45 -4.76 -6.09
N PRO A 33 -10.43 -4.45 -6.96
CA PRO A 33 -11.24 -5.47 -7.62
C PRO A 33 -10.43 -6.19 -8.73
N TRP A 34 -10.68 -7.48 -8.94
CA TRP A 34 -10.02 -8.26 -10.01
C TRP A 34 -10.65 -8.04 -11.39
N LYS A 35 -11.95 -7.73 -11.45
CA LYS A 35 -12.69 -7.45 -12.69
C LYS A 35 -13.19 -6.00 -12.68
N GLN A 36 -12.90 -5.23 -13.73
CA GLN A 36 -13.75 -4.09 -14.07
C GLN A 36 -15.12 -4.67 -14.43
N GLN A 37 -16.12 -4.35 -13.62
CA GLN A 37 -17.44 -4.96 -13.60
C GLN A 37 -18.15 -4.82 -14.98
N ARG A 38 -17.96 -5.78 -15.88
CA ARG A 38 -18.74 -5.90 -17.13
C ARG A 38 -19.93 -6.85 -17.02
N ASP A 39 -19.97 -7.70 -16.00
CA ASP A 39 -21.11 -8.59 -15.76
C ASP A 39 -22.00 -8.03 -14.65
N SER A 40 -23.07 -7.36 -15.06
CA SER A 40 -24.12 -6.77 -14.21
C SER A 40 -25.01 -7.81 -13.51
N LYS A 41 -24.68 -9.10 -13.58
CA LYS A 41 -25.37 -10.16 -12.85
C LYS A 41 -24.61 -10.49 -11.58
N ALA A 42 -24.61 -9.55 -10.64
CA ALA A 42 -24.36 -9.90 -9.26
C ALA A 42 -25.48 -10.86 -8.82
N HIS A 43 -25.16 -11.94 -8.11
CA HIS A 43 -25.83 -12.13 -6.82
C HIS A 43 -25.13 -13.18 -5.97
N ASP A 44 -24.73 -12.74 -4.78
CA ASP A 44 -24.20 -13.47 -3.64
C ASP A 44 -22.68 -13.73 -3.61
N TRP A 45 -21.98 -12.91 -2.82
CA TRP A 45 -20.57 -13.10 -2.44
C TRP A 45 -20.33 -14.42 -1.68
N ARG A 46 -21.39 -15.07 -1.18
CA ARG A 46 -21.33 -16.39 -0.54
C ARG A 46 -21.31 -17.54 -1.54
N CYS A 47 -21.63 -17.29 -2.81
CA CYS A 47 -21.78 -18.33 -3.83
C CYS A 47 -20.60 -18.39 -4.82
N GLY A 48 -19.71 -17.39 -4.82
CA GLY A 48 -18.47 -17.37 -5.57
C GLY A 48 -17.25 -17.62 -4.68
N HIS A 49 -16.08 -17.77 -5.29
CA HIS A 49 -14.86 -17.79 -4.51
C HIS A 49 -14.50 -16.37 -4.07
N TRP A 50 -14.18 -16.17 -2.79
CA TRP A 50 -13.91 -14.83 -2.24
C TRP A 50 -12.78 -14.08 -2.98
N TRP A 51 -11.83 -14.82 -3.58
CA TRP A 51 -10.73 -14.26 -4.39
C TRP A 51 -11.15 -13.77 -5.79
N GLU A 52 -12.37 -14.06 -6.24
CA GLU A 52 -12.90 -13.58 -7.52
C GLU A 52 -13.43 -12.15 -7.45
N HIS A 53 -13.63 -11.64 -6.23
CA HIS A 53 -14.16 -10.30 -5.98
C HIS A 53 -13.09 -9.22 -5.90
N GLY A 54 -11.84 -9.60 -5.60
CA GLY A 54 -10.74 -8.65 -5.47
C GLY A 54 -9.48 -9.28 -4.91
N TYR A 55 -8.47 -8.45 -4.75
CA TYR A 55 -7.21 -8.80 -4.11
C TYR A 55 -6.94 -7.89 -2.92
N VAL A 56 -6.25 -8.46 -1.93
CA VAL A 56 -5.60 -7.73 -0.85
C VAL A 56 -4.18 -8.31 -0.70
N ARG A 57 -3.20 -7.43 -0.62
CA ARG A 57 -1.81 -7.74 -0.29
C ARG A 57 -1.36 -6.81 0.83
N ARG A 58 -0.67 -7.37 1.82
CA ARG A 58 -0.16 -6.64 2.99
C ARG A 58 1.34 -6.84 3.08
N LEU A 59 2.08 -5.74 3.08
CA LEU A 59 3.53 -5.72 3.20
C LEU A 59 3.89 -5.07 4.54
N GLN A 60 4.66 -5.76 5.36
CA GLN A 60 5.19 -5.16 6.58
C GLN A 60 6.25 -4.12 6.23
N MET A 61 6.17 -2.97 6.88
CA MET A 61 7.11 -1.88 6.69
C MET A 61 8.46 -2.20 7.34
N PRO A 62 9.58 -1.87 6.67
CA PRO A 62 10.88 -1.85 7.33
C PRO A 62 10.86 -0.92 8.55
N GLU A 63 11.63 -1.26 9.58
CA GLU A 63 11.73 -0.44 10.81
C GLU A 63 12.28 0.97 10.52
N ASP A 64 13.19 1.07 9.55
CA ASP A 64 13.81 2.31 9.15
C ASP A 64 12.99 3.08 8.10
N ALA A 65 11.74 2.72 7.83
CA ALA A 65 10.95 3.38 6.79
C ALA A 65 10.42 4.77 7.19
N ASP A 66 10.52 5.73 6.27
CA ASP A 66 9.86 7.03 6.35
C ASP A 66 8.46 6.94 5.73
N TRP A 67 7.53 6.37 6.49
CA TRP A 67 6.17 6.09 6.01
C TRP A 67 5.37 7.33 5.63
N LYS A 68 5.80 8.53 6.06
CA LYS A 68 5.12 9.79 5.74
C LYS A 68 5.36 10.27 4.31
N ASN A 69 6.44 9.78 3.68
CA ASN A 69 6.87 10.18 2.35
C ASN A 69 6.80 9.01 1.34
N ILE A 70 5.89 8.06 1.56
CA ILE A 70 5.63 6.98 0.61
C ILE A 70 5.00 7.56 -0.65
N GLU A 71 5.43 7.05 -1.80
CA GLU A 71 4.88 7.39 -3.11
C GLU A 71 4.39 6.13 -3.80
N ALA A 72 3.30 6.24 -4.57
CA ALA A 72 2.77 5.15 -5.38
C ALA A 72 2.51 5.65 -6.80
N TYR A 73 2.91 4.86 -7.78
CA TYR A 73 2.79 5.17 -9.20
C TYR A 73 2.22 3.97 -9.95
N ILE A 74 1.35 4.23 -10.92
CA ILE A 74 0.88 3.24 -11.87
C ILE A 74 1.48 3.57 -13.23
N HIS A 75 2.24 2.63 -13.78
CA HIS A 75 2.87 2.75 -15.08
C HIS A 75 2.11 1.92 -16.12
N TYR A 76 1.74 2.58 -17.23
CA TYR A 76 1.05 1.98 -18.37
C TYR A 76 -0.20 1.16 -17.98
N ASP A 77 -0.88 1.55 -16.91
CA ASP A 77 -2.05 0.87 -16.36
C ASP A 77 -1.84 -0.60 -15.90
N ILE A 78 -0.60 -1.11 -15.88
CA ILE A 78 -0.31 -2.53 -15.59
C ILE A 78 0.63 -2.76 -14.41
N TYR A 79 1.52 -1.79 -14.10
CA TYR A 79 2.57 -1.96 -13.11
C TYR A 79 2.40 -0.95 -11.99
N LEU A 80 2.19 -1.44 -10.77
CA LEU A 80 2.16 -0.63 -9.56
C LEU A 80 3.57 -0.58 -8.96
N GLU A 81 4.14 0.62 -8.89
CA GLU A 81 5.38 0.91 -8.18
C GLU A 81 5.05 1.60 -6.86
N ILE A 82 5.58 1.07 -5.75
CA ILE A 82 5.49 1.71 -4.43
C ILE A 82 6.90 2.01 -3.96
N ARG A 83 7.19 3.27 -3.69
CA ARG A 83 8.48 3.73 -3.15
C ARG A 83 8.34 4.01 -1.67
N ILE A 84 9.15 3.32 -0.88
CA ILE A 84 9.24 3.49 0.58
C ILE A 84 10.62 4.05 0.90
N PRO A 85 10.75 5.36 1.15
CA PRO A 85 12.02 5.95 1.53
C PRO A 85 12.47 5.43 2.91
N LYS A 86 13.78 5.40 3.12
CA LYS A 86 14.37 5.17 4.44
C LYS A 86 14.45 6.48 5.22
N SER A 87 14.10 6.42 6.49
CA SER A 87 14.30 7.48 7.48
C SER A 87 15.79 7.77 7.64
N LYS A 88 16.12 9.06 7.82
CA LYS A 88 17.52 9.52 7.94
C LYS A 88 18.17 9.17 9.29
N GLN A 89 17.44 8.54 10.20
CA GLN A 89 17.90 8.29 11.57
C GLN A 89 18.84 7.07 11.70
N GLY A 90 19.03 6.29 10.64
CA GLY A 90 19.90 5.09 10.62
C GLY A 90 21.27 5.27 9.97
N ARG A 91 21.85 6.49 9.92
CA ARG A 91 23.29 6.60 9.67
C ARG A 91 23.99 6.46 11.02
N ASP A 92 24.36 5.23 11.35
CA ASP A 92 25.22 4.93 12.48
C ASP A 92 26.44 5.87 12.44
N LEU A 93 26.53 6.74 13.44
CA LEU A 93 27.79 7.36 13.80
C LEU A 93 28.74 6.21 14.14
N PRO A 94 29.98 6.16 13.64
CA PRO A 94 30.94 5.18 14.12
C PRO A 94 31.09 5.41 15.62
N GLN A 95 30.65 4.44 16.41
CA GLN A 95 30.77 4.45 17.86
C GLN A 95 32.24 4.17 18.22
N GLY A 96 33.11 5.10 17.86
CA GLY A 96 34.47 5.17 18.38
C GLY A 96 34.40 5.83 19.73
N LYS A 97 34.49 5.03 20.80
CA LYS A 97 35.03 5.39 22.12
C LYS A 97 35.01 4.16 23.01
N ASP A 98 36.02 3.31 22.84
CA ASP A 98 36.64 2.70 24.02
C ASP A 98 37.82 3.61 24.40
N VAL A 99 37.62 4.35 25.49
CA VAL A 99 38.65 5.07 26.23
C VAL A 99 38.91 4.26 27.49
N ALA A 100 40.12 3.73 27.61
CA ALA A 100 40.99 3.65 28.80
C ALA A 100 41.92 2.44 28.68
#